data_AF-A0A5A7WXN6-F1
#
_entry.id   AF-A0A5A7WXN6-F1
#
_cell.length_a   1.000
_cell.length_b   1.000
_cell.length_c   1.000
_cell.angle_alpha   90.00
_cell.angle_beta   90.00
_cell.angle_gamma   90.00
#
_symmetry.space_group_name_H-M   'P 1'
#
loop_
_entity.id
_entity.type
_entity.pdbx_description
1 polymer ?
#
loop_
_entity_poly.entity_id
_entity_poly.type
_entity_poly.pdbx_seq_one_letter_code
_entity_poly.pdbx_strand_id
1 'polypeptide(L)'
;MSATTVAAPTGQPPDAIAVDFESLAKRVDDAMAALESLDESARAVADEVKAAVEAIHRAGLVTIVQRMRADEAARAVLFDLVDDPVVHLLLSLHEIVRPDPMTHANRVLVTVRPQLQSHGGDVTLVRIEDGIAFVRLDGACNGCSMSSVTLRNLVESALVEDVPSITGVEVLPNEPSPTLIPLESLRIGPDPASEGWVKVGPAASLPNDELTALSLSAQSGQQAEIIVVNAGQRLSAYRNECAHQGLPLDNAVLDIDNGTLTCPWHGFCYDATSGECLTAPGAQLEQMPLRVDSGEVWVRVGT
;
A
#
# COMPACT_ATOMS: atom_id res chain seq x y z
N MET A 1 -27.78 -45.16 29.36
CA MET A 1 -26.62 -44.79 28.52
C MET A 1 -26.73 -43.30 28.28
N SER A 2 -26.15 -42.51 29.18
CA SER A 2 -26.26 -41.06 29.16
C SER A 2 -25.00 -40.49 28.56
N ALA A 3 -25.13 -39.81 27.41
CA ALA A 3 -24.04 -39.13 26.74
C ALA A 3 -23.61 -37.92 27.57
N THR A 4 -22.36 -37.93 28.03
CA THR A 4 -21.71 -36.79 28.66
C THR A 4 -21.24 -35.84 27.56
N THR A 5 -21.99 -34.77 27.34
CA THR A 5 -21.57 -33.63 26.51
C THR A 5 -20.41 -32.92 27.22
N VAL A 6 -19.21 -32.96 26.64
CA VAL A 6 -18.07 -32.16 27.08
C VAL A 6 -18.30 -30.74 26.56
N ALA A 7 -18.55 -29.81 27.48
CA ALA A 7 -18.63 -28.39 27.18
C ALA A 7 -17.24 -27.88 26.76
N ALA A 8 -17.19 -27.14 25.65
CA ALA A 8 -16.00 -26.41 25.22
C ALA A 8 -15.63 -25.34 26.27
N PRO A 9 -14.34 -25.11 26.56
CA PRO A 9 -13.95 -24.04 27.45
C PRO A 9 -14.19 -22.69 26.76
N THR A 10 -15.30 -22.04 27.11
CA THR A 10 -15.52 -20.61 26.87
C THR A 10 -14.71 -19.83 27.89
N GLY A 11 -13.39 -19.74 27.64
CA GLY A 11 -12.50 -18.87 28.37
C GLY A 11 -12.05 -17.77 27.43
N GLN A 12 -12.62 -16.58 27.59
CA GLN A 12 -12.00 -15.34 27.13
C GLN A 12 -10.56 -15.31 27.67
N PRO A 13 -9.52 -15.07 26.84
CA PRO A 13 -8.17 -14.94 27.37
C PRO A 13 -8.17 -13.84 28.43
N PRO A 14 -7.49 -14.04 29.57
CA PRO A 14 -7.48 -13.07 30.64
C PRO A 14 -6.91 -11.73 30.14
N ASP A 15 -7.60 -10.63 30.43
CA ASP A 15 -7.21 -9.21 30.26
C ASP A 15 -5.96 -8.81 31.08
N ALA A 16 -5.02 -9.74 31.29
CA ALA A 16 -3.84 -9.55 32.10
C ALA A 16 -2.62 -9.41 31.19
N ILE A 17 -2.09 -8.18 31.13
CA ILE A 17 -0.96 -7.68 30.33
C ILE A 17 -1.39 -6.90 29.06
N ALA A 18 -2.35 -5.98 29.20
CA ALA A 18 -2.32 -4.79 28.36
C ALA A 18 -1.20 -3.88 28.90
N VAL A 19 0.02 -4.07 28.41
CA VAL A 19 1.07 -3.10 28.71
C VAL A 19 0.69 -1.82 27.99
N ASP A 20 0.45 -0.75 28.74
CA ASP A 20 0.19 0.56 28.18
C ASP A 20 1.43 1.03 27.39
N PHE A 21 1.33 0.97 26.07
CA PHE A 21 2.41 1.27 25.15
C PHE A 21 2.92 2.71 25.32
N GLU A 22 2.02 3.66 25.57
CA GLU A 22 2.36 5.07 25.75
C GLU A 22 3.23 5.25 27.01
N SER A 23 2.88 4.55 28.09
CA SER A 23 3.68 4.53 29.32
C SER A 23 5.06 3.88 29.13
N LEU A 24 5.16 2.81 28.33
CA LEU A 24 6.45 2.22 27.99
C LEU A 24 7.32 3.16 27.17
N ALA A 25 6.76 3.75 26.11
CA ALA A 25 7.47 4.69 25.23
C ALA A 25 8.00 5.86 26.05
N LYS A 26 7.15 6.47 26.89
CA LYS A 26 7.56 7.54 27.80
C LYS A 26 8.72 7.14 28.72
N ARG A 27 8.69 5.93 29.27
CA ARG A 27 9.78 5.44 30.13
C ARG A 27 11.09 5.26 29.37
N VAL A 28 11.03 4.85 28.10
CA VAL A 28 12.21 4.77 27.23
C VAL A 28 12.75 6.18 26.96
N ASP A 29 11.89 7.13 26.61
CA ASP A 29 12.29 8.53 26.35
C ASP A 29 12.93 9.17 27.58
N ASP A 30 12.29 9.04 28.75
CA ASP A 30 12.81 9.56 30.01
C ASP A 30 14.17 8.93 30.37
N ALA A 31 14.36 7.63 30.08
CA ALA A 31 15.63 6.94 30.30
C ALA A 31 16.71 7.39 29.30
N MET A 32 16.37 7.57 28.03
CA MET A 32 17.27 8.10 26.99
C MET A 32 17.74 9.52 27.35
N ALA A 33 16.83 10.39 27.78
CA ALA A 33 17.17 11.73 28.25
C ALA A 33 18.10 11.70 29.48
N ALA A 34 17.90 10.75 30.40
CA ALA A 34 18.78 10.58 31.56
C ALA A 34 20.21 10.18 31.16
N LEU A 35 20.38 9.34 30.12
CA LEU A 35 21.71 8.94 29.60
C LEU A 35 22.53 10.12 29.07
N GLU A 36 21.89 11.19 28.58
CA GLU A 36 22.58 12.40 28.10
C GLU A 36 23.31 13.15 29.23
N SER A 37 22.84 13.01 30.47
CA SER A 37 23.46 13.65 31.64
C SER A 37 24.64 12.89 32.24
N LEU A 38 24.86 11.63 31.81
CA LEU A 38 25.93 10.78 32.32
C LEU A 38 27.31 11.18 31.78
N ASP A 39 28.36 10.84 32.52
CA ASP A 39 29.73 10.92 32.02
C ASP A 39 29.99 9.89 30.90
N GLU A 40 31.04 10.12 30.12
CA GLU A 40 31.38 9.30 28.95
C GLU A 40 31.58 7.81 29.28
N SER A 41 32.19 7.51 30.44
CA SER A 41 32.41 6.12 30.85
C SER A 41 31.11 5.44 31.24
N ALA A 42 30.24 6.11 31.98
CA ALA A 42 28.94 5.58 32.38
C ALA A 42 28.01 5.40 31.18
N ARG A 43 28.03 6.33 30.22
CA ARG A 43 27.26 6.23 28.97
C ARG A 43 27.72 5.06 28.11
N ALA A 44 29.03 4.88 27.94
CA ALA A 44 29.58 3.75 27.17
C ALA A 44 29.18 2.39 27.75
N VAL A 45 29.17 2.24 29.08
CA VAL A 45 28.70 1.00 29.72
C VAL A 45 27.20 0.79 29.50
N ALA A 46 26.39 1.84 29.59
CA ALA A 46 24.95 1.76 29.33
C ALA A 46 24.65 1.40 27.87
N ASP A 47 25.36 1.99 26.91
CA ASP A 47 25.25 1.69 25.48
C ASP A 47 25.64 0.24 25.19
N GLU A 48 26.72 -0.27 25.79
CA GLU A 48 27.13 -1.67 25.64
C GLU A 48 26.07 -2.63 26.20
N VAL A 49 25.49 -2.33 27.37
CA VAL A 49 24.40 -3.14 27.94
C VAL A 49 23.18 -3.13 27.02
N LYS A 50 22.79 -1.95 26.51
CA LYS A 50 21.69 -1.81 25.55
C LYS A 50 21.95 -2.66 24.30
N ALA A 51 23.12 -2.51 23.69
CA ALA A 51 23.51 -3.24 22.49
C ALA A 51 23.50 -4.76 22.72
N ALA A 52 24.02 -5.23 23.86
CA ALA A 52 24.02 -6.65 24.21
C ALA A 52 22.61 -7.21 24.38
N VAL A 53 21.71 -6.46 25.03
CA VAL A 53 20.30 -6.85 25.18
C VAL A 53 19.59 -6.87 23.83
N GLU A 54 19.77 -5.84 23.00
CA GLU A 54 19.21 -5.77 21.64
C GLU A 54 19.68 -6.91 20.75
N ALA A 55 20.96 -7.30 20.85
CA ALA A 55 21.52 -8.43 20.10
C ALA A 55 20.85 -9.76 20.48
N ILE A 56 20.59 -9.99 21.78
CA ILE A 56 19.90 -11.18 22.27
C ILE A 56 18.45 -11.19 21.79
N HIS A 57 17.74 -10.06 21.92
CA HIS A 57 16.36 -9.93 21.45
C HIS A 57 16.26 -10.19 19.94
N ARG A 58 17.14 -9.57 19.15
CA ARG A 58 17.20 -9.77 17.71
C ARG A 58 17.44 -11.23 17.36
N ALA A 59 18.41 -11.90 17.98
CA ALA A 59 18.68 -13.31 17.74
C ALA A 59 17.46 -14.21 18.05
N GLY A 60 16.75 -13.92 19.15
CA GLY A 60 15.53 -14.61 19.53
C GLY A 60 14.39 -14.39 18.52
N LEU A 61 14.09 -13.13 18.21
CA LEU A 61 13.03 -12.76 17.27
C LEU A 61 13.29 -13.31 15.86
N VAL A 62 14.52 -13.21 15.35
CA VAL A 62 14.89 -13.80 14.05
C VAL A 62 14.65 -15.32 14.06
N THR A 63 15.03 -16.01 15.14
CA THR A 63 14.80 -17.45 15.27
C THR A 63 13.30 -17.79 15.28
N ILE A 64 12.49 -17.01 15.99
CA ILE A 64 11.03 -17.18 16.05
C ILE A 64 10.43 -16.98 14.67
N VAL A 65 10.68 -15.83 14.04
CA VAL A 65 10.15 -15.46 12.72
C VAL A 65 10.56 -16.51 11.67
N GLN A 66 11.82 -16.96 11.66
CA GLN A 66 12.27 -17.99 10.73
C GLN A 66 11.56 -19.33 10.92
N ARG A 67 11.37 -19.78 12.17
CA ARG A 67 10.68 -21.04 12.46
C ARG A 67 9.20 -20.97 12.13
N MET A 68 8.54 -19.87 12.49
CA MET A 68 7.13 -19.64 12.15
C MET A 68 6.92 -19.56 10.64
N ARG A 69 7.84 -18.90 9.92
CA ARG A 69 7.79 -18.85 8.45
C ARG A 69 8.03 -20.22 7.80
N ALA A 70 8.85 -21.08 8.40
CA ALA A 70 9.13 -22.42 7.87
C ALA A 70 7.96 -23.40 8.05
N ASP A 71 7.12 -23.20 9.07
CA ASP A 71 5.94 -24.00 9.35
C ASP A 71 4.70 -23.40 8.65
N GLU A 72 4.07 -24.17 7.77
CA GLU A 72 2.90 -23.73 7.00
C GLU A 72 1.71 -23.36 7.89
N ALA A 73 1.53 -24.03 9.04
CA ALA A 73 0.43 -23.74 9.97
C ALA A 73 0.69 -22.47 10.81
N ALA A 74 1.94 -22.16 11.11
CA ALA A 74 2.31 -21.00 11.90
C ALA A 74 2.51 -19.73 11.06
N ARG A 75 2.66 -19.87 9.74
CA ARG A 75 2.91 -18.76 8.82
C ARG A 75 1.76 -17.75 8.77
N ALA A 76 0.51 -18.20 8.79
CA ALA A 76 -0.65 -17.30 8.83
C ALA A 76 -0.66 -16.45 10.11
N VAL A 77 -0.42 -17.08 11.26
CA VAL A 77 -0.34 -16.39 12.56
C VAL A 77 0.81 -15.37 12.59
N LEU A 78 1.94 -15.67 11.95
CA LEU A 78 3.04 -14.70 11.83
C LEU A 78 2.60 -13.43 11.09
N PHE A 79 1.80 -13.55 10.03
CA PHE A 79 1.32 -12.38 9.30
C PHE A 79 0.32 -11.57 10.13
N ASP A 80 -0.65 -12.21 10.77
CA ASP A 80 -1.59 -11.55 11.70
C ASP A 80 -0.85 -10.80 12.82
N LEU A 81 0.24 -11.38 13.32
CA LEU A 81 1.08 -10.74 14.34
C LEU A 81 1.86 -9.54 13.78
N VAL A 82 2.36 -9.59 12.53
CA VAL A 82 3.09 -8.47 11.92
C VAL A 82 2.18 -7.27 11.68
N ASP A 83 0.87 -7.48 11.54
CA ASP A 83 -0.13 -6.42 11.40
C ASP A 83 -0.46 -5.73 12.73
N ASP A 84 -0.10 -6.33 13.88
CA ASP A 84 -0.18 -5.66 15.17
C ASP A 84 0.89 -4.53 15.22
N PRO A 85 0.51 -3.28 15.51
CA PRO A 85 1.43 -2.14 15.43
C PRO A 85 2.58 -2.22 16.44
N VAL A 86 2.38 -2.84 17.60
CA VAL A 86 3.43 -3.01 18.61
C VAL A 86 4.43 -4.07 18.16
N VAL A 87 3.95 -5.16 17.57
CA VAL A 87 4.80 -6.21 17.00
C VAL A 87 5.55 -5.68 15.78
N HIS A 88 4.89 -4.94 14.90
CA HIS A 88 5.51 -4.30 13.74
C HIS A 88 6.66 -3.37 14.15
N LEU A 89 6.42 -2.53 15.17
CA LEU A 89 7.44 -1.65 15.71
C LEU A 89 8.61 -2.44 16.33
N LEU A 90 8.33 -3.49 17.11
CA LEU A 90 9.36 -4.34 17.71
C LEU A 90 10.25 -4.98 16.64
N LEU A 91 9.64 -5.54 15.59
CA LEU A 91 10.38 -6.17 14.49
C LEU A 91 11.18 -5.14 13.67
N SER A 92 10.65 -3.92 13.51
CA SER A 92 11.34 -2.81 12.84
C SER A 92 12.53 -2.29 13.66
N LEU A 93 12.35 -2.11 14.98
CA LEU A 93 13.42 -1.70 15.91
C LEU A 93 14.60 -2.68 15.91
N HIS A 94 14.33 -3.97 15.73
CA HIS A 94 15.36 -4.99 15.62
C HIS A 94 15.85 -5.25 14.17
N GLU A 95 15.45 -4.40 13.21
CA GLU A 95 15.80 -4.48 11.78
C GLU A 95 15.45 -5.84 11.13
N ILE A 96 14.41 -6.50 11.63
CA ILE A 96 13.89 -7.76 11.11
C ILE A 96 12.93 -7.48 9.95
N VAL A 97 12.18 -6.40 10.07
CA VAL A 97 11.40 -5.78 8.99
C VAL A 97 12.13 -4.51 8.57
N ARG A 98 12.40 -4.36 7.26
CA ARG A 98 12.89 -3.09 6.72
C ARG A 98 11.69 -2.30 6.20
N PRO A 99 11.55 -1.02 6.51
CA PRO A 99 10.59 -0.18 5.82
C PRO A 99 10.93 -0.21 4.32
N ASP A 100 9.92 -0.52 3.53
CA ASP A 100 10.06 -0.56 2.08
C ASP A 100 10.55 0.81 1.57
N PRO A 101 11.66 0.87 0.80
CA PRO A 101 12.23 2.13 0.32
C PRO A 101 11.24 3.00 -0.44
N MET A 102 10.30 2.38 -1.18
CA MET A 102 9.27 3.11 -1.92
C MET A 102 8.29 3.79 -0.97
N THR A 103 7.85 3.10 0.08
CA THR A 103 6.96 3.63 1.11
C THR A 103 7.59 4.80 1.85
N HIS A 104 8.89 4.68 2.20
CA HIS A 104 9.62 5.76 2.85
C HIS A 104 9.75 6.97 1.92
N ALA A 105 10.17 6.77 0.67
CA ALA A 105 10.33 7.83 -0.31
C ALA A 105 9.01 8.53 -0.65
N ASN A 106 7.91 7.80 -0.81
CA ASN A 106 6.60 8.41 -1.06
C ASN A 106 6.14 9.32 0.09
N ARG A 107 6.39 8.92 1.35
CA ARG A 107 6.09 9.76 2.52
C ARG A 107 6.91 11.06 2.51
N VAL A 108 8.17 11.00 2.10
CA VAL A 108 9.03 12.19 1.93
C VAL A 108 8.50 13.07 0.79
N LEU A 109 8.07 12.50 -0.33
CA LEU A 109 7.52 13.27 -1.44
C LEU A 109 6.24 14.04 -1.08
N VAL A 110 5.40 13.48 -0.19
CA VAL A 110 4.21 14.17 0.32
C VAL A 110 4.55 15.48 1.04
N THR A 111 5.69 15.55 1.76
CA THR A 111 6.07 16.77 2.50
C THR A 111 6.54 17.90 1.58
N VAL A 112 7.13 17.58 0.43
CA VAL A 112 7.63 18.55 -0.55
C VAL A 112 6.61 18.94 -1.62
N ARG A 113 5.54 18.15 -1.80
CA ARG A 113 4.45 18.41 -2.75
C ARG A 113 3.86 19.83 -2.70
N PRO A 114 3.56 20.43 -1.54
CA PRO A 114 3.03 21.79 -1.48
C PRO A 114 3.95 22.82 -2.15
N GLN A 115 5.26 22.65 -2.01
CA GLN A 115 6.25 23.53 -2.64
C GLN A 115 6.34 23.28 -4.14
N LEU A 116 6.31 22.01 -4.58
CA LEU A 116 6.27 21.66 -6.01
C LEU A 116 5.04 22.22 -6.71
N GLN A 117 3.87 22.10 -6.09
CA GLN A 117 2.60 22.59 -6.61
C GLN A 117 2.55 24.12 -6.66
N SER A 118 3.21 24.81 -5.72
CA SER A 118 3.35 26.28 -5.76
C SER A 118 4.14 26.77 -6.99
N HIS A 119 5.01 25.92 -7.53
CA HIS A 119 5.75 26.14 -8.78
C HIS A 119 5.03 25.56 -10.00
N GLY A 120 3.80 25.06 -9.84
CA GLY A 120 2.97 24.51 -10.91
C GLY A 120 3.42 23.13 -11.40
N GLY A 121 4.18 22.39 -10.60
CA GLY A 121 4.60 21.02 -10.90
C GLY A 121 4.16 20.00 -9.85
N ASP A 122 4.34 18.72 -10.15
CA ASP A 122 4.20 17.62 -9.19
C ASP A 122 5.28 16.56 -9.45
N VAL A 123 5.38 15.58 -8.57
CA VAL A 123 6.32 14.47 -8.67
C VAL A 123 5.61 13.15 -8.37
N THR A 124 5.92 12.16 -9.21
CA THR A 124 5.50 10.78 -9.05
C THR A 124 6.75 9.91 -8.93
N LEU A 125 6.90 9.17 -7.83
CA LEU A 125 7.95 8.15 -7.71
C LEU A 125 7.54 6.92 -8.52
N VAL A 126 8.39 6.51 -9.45
CA VAL A 126 8.12 5.35 -10.32
C VAL A 126 8.75 4.09 -9.74
N ARG A 127 10.03 4.16 -9.33
CA ARG A 127 10.77 3.01 -8.78
C ARG A 127 12.04 3.47 -8.07
N ILE A 128 12.61 2.60 -7.24
CA ILE A 128 13.95 2.77 -6.66
C ILE A 128 14.78 1.54 -7.04
N GLU A 129 15.90 1.74 -7.72
CA GLU A 129 16.84 0.67 -8.10
C GLU A 129 18.28 1.12 -7.87
N ASP A 130 19.11 0.23 -7.31
CA ASP A 130 20.53 0.48 -7.02
C ASP A 130 20.80 1.78 -6.25
N GLY A 131 19.85 2.15 -5.38
CA GLY A 131 19.90 3.39 -4.61
C GLY A 131 19.64 4.65 -5.43
N ILE A 132 19.05 4.55 -6.61
CA ILE A 132 18.58 5.68 -7.41
C ILE A 132 17.06 5.68 -7.45
N ALA A 133 16.45 6.81 -7.08
CA ALA A 133 15.01 6.99 -7.20
C ALA A 133 14.67 7.55 -8.59
N PHE A 134 13.86 6.79 -9.32
CA PHE A 134 13.36 7.17 -10.62
C PHE A 134 12.02 7.88 -10.44
N VAL A 135 12.00 9.16 -10.76
CA VAL A 135 10.83 10.01 -10.57
C VAL A 135 10.34 10.58 -11.89
N ARG A 136 9.05 10.86 -11.97
CA ARG A 136 8.42 11.59 -13.06
C ARG A 136 8.01 12.96 -12.54
N LEU A 137 8.36 14.01 -13.27
CA LEU A 137 7.92 15.36 -12.96
C LEU A 137 6.75 15.73 -13.85
N ASP A 138 5.67 16.21 -13.24
CA ASP A 138 4.43 16.60 -13.90
C ASP A 138 4.25 18.14 -13.91
N GLY A 139 3.37 18.66 -14.77
CA GLY A 139 2.97 20.08 -14.79
C GLY A 139 3.89 21.03 -15.59
N ALA A 140 4.08 22.26 -15.10
CA ALA A 140 4.89 23.34 -15.72
C ALA A 140 6.36 22.96 -15.99
N CYS A 141 6.78 21.80 -15.48
CA CYS A 141 8.05 21.13 -15.71
C CYS A 141 8.23 20.63 -17.17
N ASN A 142 7.15 20.54 -17.95
CA ASN A 142 7.09 19.83 -19.23
C ASN A 142 7.56 20.61 -20.48
N GLY A 143 8.40 21.63 -20.34
CA GLY A 143 8.90 22.31 -21.55
C GLY A 143 9.73 23.58 -21.41
N CYS A 144 10.00 24.08 -20.19
CA CYS A 144 10.84 25.28 -19.99
C CYS A 144 12.14 24.93 -19.26
N SER A 145 13.27 25.19 -19.93
CA SER A 145 14.63 24.79 -19.51
C SER A 145 15.15 25.43 -18.22
N MET A 146 14.47 26.44 -17.66
CA MET A 146 14.87 27.07 -16.39
C MET A 146 14.07 26.62 -15.15
N SER A 147 12.87 26.05 -15.31
CA SER A 147 12.01 25.65 -14.17
C SER A 147 12.22 24.19 -13.71
N SER A 148 12.75 23.33 -14.59
CA SER A 148 12.94 21.90 -14.31
C SER A 148 14.11 21.61 -13.35
N VAL A 149 15.12 22.48 -13.31
CA VAL A 149 16.33 22.28 -12.49
C VAL A 149 16.04 22.52 -11.01
N THR A 150 15.30 23.59 -10.67
CA THR A 150 14.96 23.91 -9.28
C THR A 150 14.05 22.87 -8.64
N LEU A 151 13.12 22.30 -9.40
CA LEU A 151 12.19 21.28 -8.91
C LEU A 151 12.87 19.91 -8.76
N ARG A 152 13.74 19.54 -9.70
CA ARG A 152 14.59 18.35 -9.56
C ARG A 152 15.44 18.43 -8.30
N ASN A 153 16.11 19.56 -8.06
CA ASN A 153 16.98 19.73 -6.89
C ASN A 153 16.20 19.65 -5.58
N LEU A 154 14.95 20.14 -5.54
CA LEU A 154 14.10 20.05 -4.36
C LEU A 154 13.73 18.60 -4.04
N VAL A 155 13.30 17.85 -5.05
CA VAL A 155 12.98 16.41 -4.93
C VAL A 155 14.21 15.60 -4.55
N GLU A 156 15.33 15.86 -5.21
CA GLU A 156 16.60 15.15 -4.99
C GLU A 156 17.15 15.39 -3.58
N SER A 157 17.13 16.63 -3.11
CA SER A 157 17.58 16.95 -1.75
C SER A 157 16.73 16.24 -0.70
N ALA A 158 15.41 16.30 -0.83
CA ALA A 158 14.51 15.67 0.14
C ALA A 158 14.66 14.14 0.16
N LEU A 159 14.71 13.50 -1.01
CA LEU A 159 14.84 12.04 -1.09
C LEU A 159 16.20 11.54 -0.58
N VAL A 160 17.29 12.24 -0.87
CA VAL A 160 18.64 11.83 -0.41
C VAL A 160 18.84 12.12 1.08
N GLU A 161 18.24 13.19 1.62
CA GLU A 161 18.36 13.56 3.03
C GLU A 161 17.53 12.64 3.95
N ASP A 162 16.28 12.34 3.56
CA ASP A 162 15.34 11.63 4.44
C ASP A 162 15.25 10.12 4.16
N VAL A 163 15.79 9.61 3.04
CA VAL A 163 15.75 8.18 2.69
C VAL A 163 17.16 7.61 2.55
N PRO A 164 17.73 6.94 3.58
CA PRO A 164 19.13 6.50 3.59
C PRO A 164 19.53 5.53 2.47
N SER A 165 18.55 4.84 1.87
CA SER A 165 18.77 3.94 0.75
C SER A 165 18.86 4.64 -0.60
N ILE A 166 18.54 5.94 -0.70
CA ILE A 166 18.59 6.73 -1.92
C ILE A 166 19.86 7.59 -1.91
N THR A 167 20.67 7.44 -2.95
CA THR A 167 21.94 8.14 -3.18
C THR A 167 21.85 9.16 -4.34
N GLY A 168 20.77 9.12 -5.11
CA GLY A 168 20.52 10.05 -6.20
C GLY A 168 19.13 9.91 -6.81
N VAL A 169 18.76 10.87 -7.66
CA VAL A 169 17.45 10.91 -8.33
C VAL A 169 17.61 11.04 -9.84
N GLU A 170 16.93 10.17 -10.57
CA GLU A 170 16.84 10.22 -12.03
C GLU A 170 15.43 10.59 -12.47
N VAL A 171 15.33 11.64 -13.28
CA VAL A 171 14.04 12.06 -13.85
C VAL A 171 13.81 11.27 -15.12
N LEU A 172 12.80 10.41 -15.11
CA LEU A 172 12.40 9.68 -16.31
C LEU A 172 11.79 10.65 -17.33
N PRO A 173 12.09 10.48 -18.63
CA PRO A 173 11.43 11.24 -19.67
C PRO A 173 9.92 10.96 -19.62
N ASN A 174 9.13 12.01 -19.85
CA ASN A 174 7.70 11.84 -20.07
C ASN A 174 7.48 11.16 -21.41
N GLU A 175 6.99 9.92 -21.37
CA GLU A 175 6.22 9.42 -22.51
C GLU A 175 4.98 10.31 -22.63
N PRO A 176 4.61 10.75 -23.83
CA PRO A 176 3.40 11.53 -23.98
C PRO A 176 2.25 10.69 -23.42
N SER A 177 1.62 11.20 -22.37
CA SER A 177 0.28 10.77 -22.02
C SER A 177 -0.53 10.87 -23.32
N PRO A 178 -1.16 9.79 -23.81
CA PRO A 178 -1.98 9.89 -24.99
C PRO A 178 -3.05 10.94 -24.73
N THR A 179 -2.94 12.07 -25.42
CA THR A 179 -4.05 13.02 -25.52
C THR A 179 -5.13 12.32 -26.33
N LEU A 180 -5.95 11.51 -25.67
CA LEU A 180 -7.11 10.87 -26.27
C LEU A 180 -8.05 11.97 -26.73
N ILE A 181 -8.12 12.18 -28.04
CA ILE A 181 -9.33 12.73 -28.66
C ILE A 181 -10.42 11.70 -28.37
N PRO A 182 -11.50 12.05 -27.65
CA PRO A 182 -12.56 11.09 -27.33
C PRO A 182 -13.13 10.50 -28.62
N LEU A 183 -13.11 9.16 -28.72
CA LEU A 183 -13.67 8.44 -29.87
C LEU A 183 -15.18 8.70 -30.03
N GLU A 184 -15.86 9.15 -28.96
CA GLU A 184 -17.25 9.65 -29.01
C GLU A 184 -17.43 10.79 -30.02
N SER A 185 -16.37 11.53 -30.33
CA SER A 185 -16.41 12.62 -31.31
C SER A 185 -16.41 12.12 -32.76
N LEU A 186 -16.27 10.80 -33.01
CA LEU A 186 -15.98 10.26 -34.34
C LEU A 186 -16.83 9.08 -34.84
N ARG A 187 -17.74 8.43 -34.10
CA ARG A 187 -18.52 7.31 -34.68
C ARG A 187 -19.99 7.18 -34.30
N ILE A 188 -20.82 7.28 -35.34
CA ILE A 188 -22.12 6.60 -35.52
C ILE A 188 -21.80 5.11 -35.78
N GLY A 189 -22.17 4.19 -34.88
CA GLY A 189 -21.87 2.75 -34.97
C GLY A 189 -22.62 1.89 -33.92
N PRO A 190 -22.63 0.54 -34.06
CA PRO A 190 -23.71 -0.38 -33.62
C PRO A 190 -23.77 -0.69 -32.10
N ASP A 191 -24.89 -1.32 -31.69
CA ASP A 191 -25.33 -1.59 -30.31
C ASP A 191 -24.26 -2.28 -29.41
N PRO A 192 -23.79 -1.61 -28.35
CA PRO A 192 -22.81 -2.12 -27.40
C PRO A 192 -23.22 -3.37 -26.60
N ALA A 193 -24.49 -3.79 -26.66
CA ALA A 193 -24.97 -5.01 -26.00
C ALA A 193 -24.42 -6.31 -26.62
N SER A 194 -23.63 -6.25 -27.70
CA SER A 194 -23.25 -7.40 -28.51
C SER A 194 -21.86 -8.02 -28.21
N GLU A 195 -21.01 -7.38 -27.39
CA GLU A 195 -19.65 -7.88 -27.10
C GLU A 195 -19.32 -7.87 -25.59
N GLY A 196 -19.79 -8.89 -24.86
CA GLY A 196 -19.33 -9.18 -23.49
C GLY A 196 -19.70 -8.17 -22.39
N TRP A 197 -20.38 -7.07 -22.71
CA TRP A 197 -20.80 -6.06 -21.74
C TRP A 197 -21.97 -6.53 -20.88
N VAL A 198 -21.77 -6.52 -19.57
CA VAL A 198 -22.80 -6.83 -18.56
C VAL A 198 -23.18 -5.53 -17.84
N LYS A 199 -24.48 -5.28 -17.73
CA LYS A 199 -25.01 -4.14 -16.98
C LYS A 199 -24.87 -4.42 -15.48
N VAL A 200 -24.13 -3.54 -14.78
CA VAL A 200 -23.98 -3.60 -13.31
C VAL A 200 -25.17 -2.93 -12.62
N GLY A 201 -25.58 -1.75 -13.10
CA GLY A 201 -26.66 -0.95 -12.53
C GLY A 201 -26.34 0.55 -12.54
N PRO A 202 -27.17 1.37 -11.88
CA PRO A 202 -26.97 2.82 -11.83
C PRO A 202 -25.65 3.17 -11.13
N ALA A 203 -24.89 4.15 -11.63
CA ALA A 203 -23.66 4.60 -10.97
C ALA A 203 -23.92 5.09 -9.53
N ALA A 204 -25.12 5.60 -9.25
CA ALA A 204 -25.54 6.02 -7.91
C ALA A 204 -25.70 4.86 -6.91
N SER A 205 -25.75 3.60 -7.35
CA SER A 205 -25.78 2.44 -6.45
C SER A 205 -24.39 1.98 -6.02
N LEU A 206 -23.32 2.60 -6.54
CA LEU A 206 -21.95 2.39 -6.12
C LEU A 206 -21.54 3.60 -5.27
N PRO A 207 -21.54 3.47 -3.92
CA PRO A 207 -21.28 4.60 -3.04
C PRO A 207 -19.91 5.22 -3.34
N ASN A 208 -19.80 6.53 -3.15
CA ASN A 208 -18.51 7.19 -3.25
C ASN A 208 -17.60 6.70 -2.13
N ASP A 209 -16.31 6.60 -2.42
CA ASP A 209 -15.26 6.25 -1.46
C ASP A 209 -15.40 4.84 -0.87
N GLU A 210 -16.03 3.94 -1.62
CA GLU A 210 -16.28 2.55 -1.23
C GLU A 210 -15.87 1.55 -2.32
N LEU A 211 -15.71 0.29 -1.90
CA LEU A 211 -15.55 -0.88 -2.74
C LEU A 211 -16.85 -1.70 -2.74
N THR A 212 -17.25 -2.21 -3.90
CA THR A 212 -18.40 -3.10 -4.05
C THR A 212 -18.01 -4.37 -4.81
N ALA A 213 -18.17 -5.54 -4.18
CA ALA A 213 -17.96 -6.84 -4.82
C ALA A 213 -19.22 -7.32 -5.56
N LEU A 214 -19.06 -7.85 -6.77
CA LEU A 214 -20.17 -8.24 -7.65
C LEU A 214 -19.84 -9.52 -8.42
N SER A 215 -20.85 -10.38 -8.58
CA SER A 215 -20.81 -11.54 -9.46
C SER A 215 -21.55 -11.23 -10.77
N LEU A 216 -20.82 -11.24 -11.90
CA LEU A 216 -21.38 -10.92 -13.21
C LEU A 216 -21.56 -12.17 -14.06
N SER A 217 -22.65 -12.23 -14.83
CA SER A 217 -22.93 -13.29 -15.80
C SER A 217 -23.24 -12.69 -17.18
N ALA A 218 -22.40 -12.98 -18.16
CA ALA A 218 -22.60 -12.56 -19.54
C ALA A 218 -23.61 -13.46 -20.26
N GLN A 219 -24.24 -12.95 -21.34
CA GLN A 219 -25.16 -13.73 -22.17
C GLN A 219 -24.49 -14.94 -22.83
N SER A 220 -23.16 -14.90 -23.01
CA SER A 220 -22.35 -16.02 -23.50
C SER A 220 -22.22 -17.17 -22.49
N GLY A 221 -22.69 -17.00 -21.25
CA GLY A 221 -22.54 -17.97 -20.15
C GLY A 221 -21.25 -17.81 -19.34
N GLN A 222 -20.38 -16.86 -19.71
CA GLN A 222 -19.16 -16.56 -18.94
C GLN A 222 -19.51 -15.83 -17.63
N GLN A 223 -18.82 -16.22 -16.55
CA GLN A 223 -18.96 -15.60 -15.23
C GLN A 223 -17.66 -14.92 -14.81
N ALA A 224 -17.77 -13.84 -14.04
CA ALA A 224 -16.63 -13.17 -13.43
C ALA A 224 -17.02 -12.60 -12.05
N GLU A 225 -16.18 -12.87 -11.06
CA GLU A 225 -16.21 -12.17 -9.78
C GLU A 225 -15.35 -10.93 -9.89
N ILE A 226 -15.92 -9.77 -9.56
CA ILE A 226 -15.25 -8.48 -9.69
C ILE A 226 -15.40 -7.66 -8.41
N ILE A 227 -14.52 -6.68 -8.26
CA ILE A 227 -14.71 -5.54 -7.38
C ILE A 227 -14.83 -4.27 -8.22
N VAL A 228 -15.68 -3.35 -7.79
CA VAL A 228 -15.76 -1.99 -8.32
C VAL A 228 -15.32 -1.04 -7.22
N VAL A 229 -14.30 -0.24 -7.51
CA VAL A 229 -13.74 0.76 -6.61
C VAL A 229 -14.21 2.13 -7.07
N ASN A 230 -14.80 2.90 -6.15
CA ASN A 230 -15.21 4.27 -6.39
C ASN A 230 -14.33 5.22 -5.58
N ALA A 231 -13.18 5.64 -6.12
CA ALA A 231 -12.27 6.54 -5.43
C ALA A 231 -12.47 7.98 -5.91
N GLY A 232 -13.04 8.86 -5.08
CA GLY A 232 -13.24 10.27 -5.45
C GLY A 232 -14.07 10.46 -6.74
N GLN A 233 -15.17 9.71 -6.87
CA GLN A 233 -16.07 9.66 -8.03
C GLN A 233 -15.47 9.06 -9.32
N ARG A 234 -14.32 8.39 -9.23
CA ARG A 234 -13.73 7.63 -10.33
C ARG A 234 -13.97 6.15 -10.13
N LEU A 235 -14.75 5.56 -11.04
CA LEU A 235 -15.07 4.14 -11.03
C LEU A 235 -13.99 3.35 -11.77
N SER A 236 -13.46 2.33 -11.09
CA SER A 236 -12.55 1.34 -11.66
C SER A 236 -13.06 -0.05 -11.31
N ALA A 237 -12.89 -1.03 -12.20
CA ALA A 237 -13.29 -2.41 -11.94
C ALA A 237 -12.11 -3.36 -12.11
N TYR A 238 -11.98 -4.32 -11.20
CA TYR A 238 -10.93 -5.34 -11.23
C TYR A 238 -11.54 -6.71 -11.01
N ARG A 239 -10.86 -7.76 -11.47
CA ARG A 239 -11.17 -9.12 -11.03
C ARG A 239 -11.04 -9.18 -9.51
N ASN A 240 -11.94 -9.91 -8.84
CA ASN A 240 -11.92 -10.07 -7.38
C ASN A 240 -10.81 -11.06 -6.94
N GLU A 241 -9.58 -10.82 -7.38
CA GLU A 241 -8.43 -11.68 -7.16
C GLU A 241 -7.17 -10.81 -6.99
N CYS A 242 -6.53 -10.95 -5.83
CA CYS A 242 -5.25 -10.32 -5.54
C CYS A 242 -4.18 -10.88 -6.48
N ALA A 243 -3.44 -10.01 -7.17
CA ALA A 243 -2.40 -10.41 -8.11
C ALA A 243 -1.23 -11.20 -7.48
N HIS A 244 -1.13 -11.20 -6.14
CA HIS A 244 -0.16 -12.01 -5.40
C HIS A 244 -0.46 -13.52 -5.46
N GLN A 245 -1.64 -13.93 -5.01
CA GLN A 245 -2.00 -15.35 -4.82
C GLN A 245 -3.45 -15.68 -5.23
N GLY A 246 -4.12 -14.77 -5.94
CA GLY A 246 -5.49 -14.95 -6.42
C GLY A 246 -6.55 -14.93 -5.31
N LEU A 247 -6.21 -14.45 -4.11
CA LEU A 247 -7.16 -14.39 -2.99
C LEU A 247 -8.15 -13.22 -3.16
N PRO A 248 -9.40 -13.35 -2.68
CA PRO A 248 -10.43 -12.34 -2.90
C PRO A 248 -10.11 -10.95 -2.33
N LEU A 249 -10.56 -9.89 -3.00
CA LEU A 249 -10.38 -8.48 -2.62
C LEU A 249 -11.70 -7.83 -2.13
N ASP A 250 -12.76 -8.60 -1.90
CA ASP A 250 -14.08 -8.09 -1.49
C ASP A 250 -14.07 -7.36 -0.14
N ASN A 251 -13.06 -7.61 0.70
CA ASN A 251 -12.84 -6.90 1.96
C ASN A 251 -11.53 -6.09 1.96
N ALA A 252 -11.03 -5.70 0.78
CA ALA A 252 -9.84 -4.87 0.69
C ALA A 252 -10.08 -3.48 1.31
N VAL A 253 -9.06 -2.98 1.99
CA VAL A 253 -9.10 -1.67 2.65
C VAL A 253 -8.83 -0.59 1.61
N LEU A 254 -9.84 0.23 1.34
CA LEU A 254 -9.72 1.40 0.48
C LEU A 254 -9.35 2.61 1.33
N ASP A 255 -8.18 3.18 1.05
CA ASP A 255 -7.69 4.42 1.65
C ASP A 255 -7.75 5.52 0.58
N ILE A 256 -8.74 6.40 0.71
CA ILE A 256 -9.02 7.47 -0.26
C ILE A 256 -7.97 8.57 -0.19
N ASP A 257 -7.49 8.88 1.02
CA ASP A 257 -6.51 9.95 1.22
C ASP A 257 -5.19 9.60 0.55
N ASN A 258 -4.82 8.32 0.56
CA ASN A 258 -3.62 7.81 -0.11
C ASN A 258 -3.90 7.23 -1.51
N GLY A 259 -5.15 7.12 -1.93
CA GLY A 259 -5.55 6.54 -3.23
C GLY A 259 -5.21 5.07 -3.38
N THR A 260 -5.18 4.30 -2.28
CA THR A 260 -4.72 2.91 -2.27
C THR A 260 -5.80 1.90 -1.94
N LEU A 261 -5.66 0.70 -2.48
CA LEU A 261 -6.47 -0.47 -2.19
C LEU A 261 -5.56 -1.56 -1.62
N THR A 262 -5.74 -1.93 -0.35
CA THR A 262 -4.89 -2.91 0.33
C THR A 262 -5.62 -4.25 0.46
N CYS A 263 -5.02 -5.29 -0.12
CA CYS A 263 -5.50 -6.66 0.00
C CYS A 263 -5.53 -7.10 1.47
N PRO A 264 -6.65 -7.68 1.96
CA PRO A 264 -6.84 -7.98 3.38
C PRO A 264 -6.08 -9.22 3.85
N TRP A 265 -5.42 -9.95 2.94
CA TRP A 265 -4.76 -11.22 3.26
C TRP A 265 -3.27 -11.06 3.57
N HIS A 266 -2.55 -10.32 2.74
CA HIS A 266 -1.08 -10.21 2.81
C HIS A 266 -0.59 -8.76 2.65
N GLY A 267 -1.50 -7.78 2.73
CA GLY A 267 -1.17 -6.36 2.65
C GLY A 267 -0.69 -5.89 1.28
N PHE A 268 -0.87 -6.68 0.21
CA PHE A 268 -0.55 -6.23 -1.14
C PHE A 268 -1.37 -4.98 -1.47
N CYS A 269 -0.65 -3.89 -1.67
CA CYS A 269 -1.20 -2.58 -1.85
C CYS A 269 -1.19 -2.24 -3.34
N TYR A 270 -2.30 -1.68 -3.80
CA TYR A 270 -2.53 -1.29 -5.19
C TYR A 270 -2.96 0.17 -5.25
N ASP A 271 -2.66 0.86 -6.34
CA ASP A 271 -3.35 2.10 -6.68
C ASP A 271 -4.83 1.78 -6.94
N ALA A 272 -5.72 2.48 -6.24
CA ALA A 272 -7.16 2.20 -6.26
C ALA A 272 -7.79 2.46 -7.64
N THR A 273 -7.18 3.29 -8.49
CA THR A 273 -7.72 3.71 -9.79
C THR A 273 -7.08 2.98 -10.98
N SER A 274 -5.78 2.71 -10.93
CA SER A 274 -5.06 2.04 -12.02
C SER A 274 -4.92 0.53 -11.81
N GLY A 275 -4.99 0.04 -10.56
CA GLY A 275 -4.73 -1.34 -10.21
C GLY A 275 -3.24 -1.70 -10.16
N GLU A 276 -2.36 -0.70 -10.24
CA GLU A 276 -0.92 -0.89 -10.12
C GLU A 276 -0.53 -1.31 -8.70
N CYS A 277 0.13 -2.45 -8.55
CA CYS A 277 0.69 -2.94 -7.31
C CYS A 277 1.88 -2.08 -6.88
N LEU A 278 1.68 -1.42 -5.74
CA LEU A 278 2.66 -0.58 -5.06
C LEU A 278 3.63 -1.43 -4.22
N THR A 279 3.25 -2.67 -3.88
CA THR A 279 4.08 -3.61 -3.12
C THR A 279 5.06 -4.39 -4.01
N ALA A 280 4.65 -4.79 -5.21
CA ALA A 280 5.44 -5.62 -6.11
C ALA A 280 5.18 -5.22 -7.58
N PRO A 281 6.05 -4.38 -8.18
CA PRO A 281 5.90 -3.94 -9.56
C PRO A 281 5.77 -5.11 -10.54
N GLY A 282 4.74 -5.05 -11.40
CA GLY A 282 4.43 -6.11 -12.38
C GLY A 282 3.40 -7.14 -11.91
N ALA A 283 3.04 -7.17 -10.63
CA ALA A 283 1.92 -7.96 -10.12
C ALA A 283 0.63 -7.11 -10.08
N GLN A 284 0.19 -6.61 -11.24
CA GLN A 284 -0.97 -5.68 -11.32
C GLN A 284 -2.31 -6.41 -11.17
N LEU A 285 -3.31 -5.71 -10.64
CA LEU A 285 -4.69 -6.19 -10.68
C LEU A 285 -5.15 -6.35 -12.13
N GLU A 286 -5.90 -7.42 -12.39
CA GLU A 286 -6.55 -7.59 -13.69
C GLU A 286 -7.72 -6.61 -13.79
N GLN A 287 -7.54 -5.55 -14.58
CA GLN A 287 -8.57 -4.55 -14.80
C GLN A 287 -9.67 -5.07 -15.74
N MET A 288 -10.91 -4.89 -15.31
CA MET A 288 -12.11 -5.20 -16.10
C MET A 288 -12.55 -3.92 -16.81
N PRO A 289 -12.71 -3.91 -18.16
CA PRO A 289 -13.15 -2.72 -18.87
C PRO A 289 -14.50 -2.22 -18.33
N LEU A 290 -14.54 -0.96 -17.88
CA LEU A 290 -15.71 -0.32 -17.30
C LEU A 290 -16.07 0.94 -18.10
N ARG A 291 -17.37 1.21 -18.24
CA ARG A 291 -17.89 2.46 -18.78
C ARG A 291 -19.18 2.88 -18.10
N VAL A 292 -19.49 4.17 -18.19
CA VAL A 292 -20.73 4.75 -17.68
C VAL A 292 -21.50 5.38 -18.84
N ASP A 293 -22.64 4.79 -19.20
CA ASP A 293 -23.51 5.27 -20.29
C ASP A 293 -24.84 5.76 -19.70
N SER A 294 -25.15 7.05 -19.86
CA SER A 294 -26.40 7.64 -19.35
C SER A 294 -26.68 7.37 -17.86
N GLY A 295 -25.62 7.31 -17.03
CA GLY A 295 -25.71 7.04 -15.59
C GLY A 295 -25.76 5.55 -15.22
N GLU A 296 -25.62 4.65 -16.20
CA GLU A 296 -25.59 3.20 -15.99
C GLU A 296 -24.15 2.67 -16.14
N VAL A 297 -23.71 1.85 -15.20
CA VAL A 297 -22.40 1.23 -15.20
C VAL A 297 -22.45 -0.09 -15.96
N TRP A 298 -21.50 -0.28 -16.86
CA TRP A 298 -21.32 -1.49 -17.65
C TRP A 298 -19.89 -1.99 -17.47
N VAL A 299 -19.74 -3.30 -17.29
CA VAL A 299 -18.43 -3.96 -17.19
C VAL A 299 -18.36 -5.08 -18.22
N ARG A 300 -17.24 -5.18 -18.93
CA ARG A 300 -17.04 -6.22 -19.94
C ARG A 300 -16.49 -7.50 -19.30
N VAL A 301 -17.21 -8.60 -19.47
CA VAL A 301 -16.83 -9.94 -19.01
C VAL A 301 -16.34 -10.74 -20.23
N GLY A 302 -15.03 -11.01 -20.28
CA GLY A 302 -14.35 -11.66 -21.41
C GLY A 302 -13.58 -10.68 -22.30
N THR A 303 -12.50 -11.19 -22.90
CA THR A 303 -11.65 -10.49 -23.87
C THR A 303 -12.25 -10.46 -25.25
#